data_AF-A0A9W7B2B9-F1
#
_entry.id   AF-A0A9W7B2B9-F1
#
_cell.length_a   1.000
_cell.length_b   1.000
_cell.length_c   1.000
_cell.angle_alpha   90.00
_cell.angle_beta   90.00
_cell.angle_gamma   90.00
#
_symmetry.space_group_name_H-M   'P 1'
#
loop_
_entity.id
_entity.type
_entity.pdbx_description
1 polymer ?
#
loop_
_entity_poly.entity_id
_entity_poly.type
_entity_poly.pdbx_seq_one_letter_code
_entity_poly.pdbx_strand_id
1 'polypeptide(L)'
;MARGKGNKRGGRGGNQKFAAQSAEEIEIRNQRLAEFDAQRQQRRAEAEGDDEDGGGDDDAGADGASSSERSQMELGRKMAGMDMTDGGEEEEEEYKPKVKGTGFASQNPNDVKQVHGVKLKDMKNAPPQTRKEREAAEKEAAAERYRQRHAAGLTEEYKKDMEKLAEVKRRRAEAEAKAAEKKKMQEEAQKAIDDQKKAHQQNEASKDAGSDGIEKLDKIAIKKMKPALLKEALKERGLDIQGNAKALTKRLLDYEAAR
;
A
#
# COMPACT_ATOMS: atom_id res chain seq x y z
N MET A 1 -51.00 11.84 -44.03
CA MET A 1 -50.45 10.98 -42.95
C MET A 1 -48.93 11.09 -42.96
N ALA A 2 -48.36 11.51 -41.85
CA ALA A 2 -46.96 11.93 -41.71
C ALA A 2 -46.00 10.73 -41.69
N ARG A 3 -44.91 10.82 -42.47
CA ARG A 3 -43.80 9.86 -42.47
C ARG A 3 -42.89 10.17 -41.28
N GLY A 4 -42.82 9.25 -40.32
CA GLY A 4 -41.98 9.37 -39.13
C GLY A 4 -40.49 9.51 -39.47
N LYS A 5 -39.87 10.57 -38.96
CA LYS A 5 -38.43 10.83 -38.94
C LYS A 5 -37.70 9.70 -38.21
N GLY A 6 -37.20 8.72 -38.96
CA GLY A 6 -36.12 7.86 -38.49
C GLY A 6 -34.83 8.68 -38.45
N ASN A 7 -34.46 9.19 -37.28
CA ASN A 7 -33.16 9.81 -37.06
C ASN A 7 -32.08 8.82 -37.49
N LYS A 8 -31.37 9.16 -38.58
CA LYS A 8 -30.04 8.65 -38.88
C LYS A 8 -29.16 8.89 -37.64
N ARG A 9 -29.12 7.91 -36.74
CA ARG A 9 -28.01 7.79 -35.79
C ARG A 9 -26.79 7.61 -36.66
N GLY A 10 -26.03 8.71 -36.77
CA GLY A 10 -24.81 8.79 -37.55
C GLY A 10 -23.99 7.55 -37.29
N GLY A 11 -23.66 6.84 -38.38
CA GLY A 11 -22.60 5.86 -38.34
C GLY A 11 -21.43 6.53 -37.65
N ARG A 12 -21.00 5.94 -36.53
CA ARG A 12 -19.75 6.29 -35.88
C ARG A 12 -18.69 6.06 -36.94
N GLY A 13 -18.37 7.16 -37.64
CA GLY A 13 -17.32 7.23 -38.63
C GLY A 13 -16.11 6.60 -38.00
N GLY A 14 -15.59 5.58 -38.68
CA GLY A 14 -14.38 4.90 -38.29
C GLY A 14 -13.37 5.92 -37.83
N ASN A 15 -12.73 5.60 -36.71
CA ASN A 15 -11.64 6.32 -36.10
C ASN A 15 -10.53 6.44 -37.16
N GLN A 16 -10.66 7.43 -38.05
CA GLN A 16 -9.64 7.89 -38.97
C GLN A 16 -8.57 8.44 -38.07
N LYS A 17 -7.62 7.56 -37.71
CA LYS A 17 -6.37 7.94 -37.10
C LYS A 17 -5.70 8.83 -38.13
N PHE A 18 -5.93 10.14 -38.05
CA PHE A 18 -5.06 11.11 -38.68
C PHE A 18 -3.68 10.84 -38.09
N ALA A 19 -2.83 10.18 -38.87
CA ALA A 19 -1.41 10.12 -38.58
C ALA A 19 -0.96 11.58 -38.58
N ALA A 20 -0.49 12.06 -37.43
CA ALA A 20 -0.01 13.43 -37.29
C ALA A 20 0.95 13.74 -38.44
N GLN A 21 0.65 14.79 -39.20
CA GLN A 21 1.32 15.04 -40.48
C GLN A 21 2.61 15.85 -40.30
N SER A 22 2.88 16.34 -39.09
CA SER A 22 4.10 17.06 -38.73
C SER A 22 4.59 16.71 -37.32
N ALA A 23 5.89 16.92 -37.07
CA ALA A 23 6.50 16.70 -35.76
C ALA A 23 5.90 17.61 -34.67
N GLU A 24 5.57 18.84 -35.02
CA GLU A 24 4.94 19.81 -34.12
C GLU A 24 3.55 19.35 -33.65
N GLU A 25 2.77 18.70 -34.52
CA GLU A 25 1.46 18.16 -34.17
C GLU A 25 1.57 16.97 -33.19
N ILE A 26 2.65 16.18 -33.28
CA ILE A 26 2.95 15.09 -32.34
C ILE A 26 3.33 15.65 -30.98
N GLU A 27 4.13 16.71 -30.93
CA GLU A 27 4.53 17.36 -29.68
C GLU A 27 3.34 17.96 -28.94
N ILE A 28 2.46 18.67 -29.65
CA ILE A 28 1.22 19.23 -29.07
C ILE A 28 0.31 18.10 -28.56
N ARG A 29 0.21 16.99 -29.29
CA ARG A 29 -0.57 15.82 -28.85
C ARG A 29 0.03 15.18 -27.59
N ASN A 30 1.35 15.04 -27.53
CA ASN A 30 2.05 14.46 -26.40
C ASN A 30 1.94 15.34 -25.16
N GLN A 31 2.04 16.67 -25.33
CA GLN A 31 1.83 17.65 -24.26
C GLN A 31 0.40 17.53 -23.70
N ARG A 32 -0.61 17.49 -24.56
CA ARG A 32 -2.01 17.33 -24.14
C ARG A 32 -2.30 16.00 -23.44
N LEU A 33 -1.63 14.92 -23.86
CA LEU A 33 -1.74 13.62 -23.19
C LEU A 33 -1.07 13.65 -21.81
N ALA A 34 0.10 14.27 -21.70
CA ALA A 34 0.80 14.43 -20.42
C ALA A 34 0.01 15.28 -19.42
N GLU A 35 -0.63 16.36 -19.89
CA GLU A 35 -1.54 17.18 -19.08
C GLU A 35 -2.74 16.39 -18.59
N PHE A 36 -3.34 15.56 -19.45
CA PHE A 36 -4.48 14.72 -19.09
C PHE A 36 -4.11 13.66 -18.05
N ASP A 37 -2.94 13.03 -18.19
CA ASP A 37 -2.43 12.05 -17.25
C ASP A 37 -2.04 12.70 -15.91
N ALA A 38 -1.44 13.89 -15.93
CA ALA A 38 -1.15 14.66 -14.72
C ALA A 38 -2.44 15.04 -13.97
N GLN A 39 -3.48 15.49 -14.68
CA GLN A 39 -4.76 15.81 -14.08
C GLN A 39 -5.47 14.57 -13.50
N ARG A 40 -5.29 13.40 -14.13
CA ARG A 40 -5.78 12.13 -13.60
C ARG A 40 -5.03 11.71 -12.34
N GLN A 41 -3.72 11.93 -12.29
CA GLN A 41 -2.90 11.68 -11.12
C GLN A 41 -3.24 12.64 -9.97
N GLN A 42 -3.47 13.92 -10.26
CA GLN A 42 -3.93 14.90 -9.27
C GLN A 42 -5.26 14.49 -8.64
N ARG A 43 -6.26 14.10 -9.44
CA ARG A 43 -7.54 13.59 -8.90
C ARG A 43 -7.39 12.32 -8.04
N ARG A 44 -6.38 11.48 -8.33
CA ARG A 44 -6.10 10.31 -7.50
C ARG A 44 -5.40 10.70 -6.20
N ALA A 45 -4.42 11.60 -6.26
CA ALA A 45 -3.69 12.07 -5.09
C ALA A 45 -4.59 12.89 -4.14
N GLU A 46 -5.51 13.68 -4.68
CA GLU A 46 -6.50 14.43 -3.90
C GLU A 46 -7.52 13.49 -3.22
N ALA A 47 -7.89 12.39 -3.88
CA ALA A 47 -8.74 11.35 -3.28
C ALA A 47 -8.00 10.45 -2.27
N GLU A 48 -6.67 10.50 -2.21
CA GLU A 48 -5.82 9.71 -1.30
C GLU A 48 -5.26 10.58 -0.15
N GLY A 49 -5.53 11.89 -0.16
CA GLY A 49 -5.07 12.87 0.83
C GLY A 49 -6.09 13.24 1.90
N ASP A 50 -7.23 12.55 1.98
CA ASP A 50 -8.33 12.79 2.95
C ASP A 50 -8.46 11.66 4.00
N ASP A 51 -7.43 10.82 4.17
CA ASP A 51 -7.43 9.70 5.13
C ASP A 51 -6.14 9.68 5.98
N GLU A 52 -5.97 10.70 6.82
CA GLU A 52 -5.01 10.68 7.95
C GLU A 52 -5.69 11.20 9.24
N ASP A 53 -6.58 10.39 9.85
CA ASP A 53 -6.61 10.16 11.31
C ASP A 53 -7.62 9.04 11.68
N GLY A 54 -7.24 8.14 12.59
CA GLY A 54 -8.18 7.20 13.23
C GLY A 54 -7.81 5.71 13.14
N GLY A 55 -6.84 5.29 13.95
CA GLY A 55 -6.69 3.87 14.30
C GLY A 55 -7.86 3.36 15.14
N GLY A 56 -8.29 2.13 14.90
CA GLY A 56 -9.31 1.43 15.70
C GLY A 56 -9.73 0.13 15.05
N ASP A 57 -9.20 -0.99 15.54
CA ASP A 57 -9.78 -2.31 15.39
C ASP A 57 -11.17 -2.27 16.05
N ASP A 58 -12.26 -2.47 15.31
CA ASP A 58 -13.51 -3.06 15.81
C ASP A 58 -14.51 -3.26 14.66
N ASP A 59 -15.04 -4.48 14.64
CA ASP A 59 -16.26 -4.94 13.97
C ASP A 59 -17.44 -3.96 14.14
N ALA A 60 -18.05 -3.50 13.04
CA ALA A 60 -19.50 -3.27 12.87
C ALA A 60 -19.84 -2.33 11.70
N GLY A 61 -20.88 -2.69 10.95
CA GLY A 61 -21.87 -1.70 10.49
C GLY A 61 -21.62 -1.06 9.13
N ALA A 62 -22.34 -1.58 8.14
CA ALA A 62 -22.81 -0.77 7.01
C ALA A 62 -23.50 0.50 7.53
N ASP A 63 -23.17 1.67 6.97
CA ASP A 63 -24.10 2.76 6.59
C ASP A 63 -23.32 4.07 6.38
N GLY A 64 -23.18 4.50 5.12
CA GLY A 64 -22.49 5.76 4.80
C GLY A 64 -22.44 6.13 3.33
N ALA A 65 -22.65 5.19 2.40
CA ALA A 65 -22.73 5.53 0.98
C ALA A 65 -24.09 6.19 0.67
N SER A 66 -24.03 7.42 0.15
CA SER A 66 -25.23 8.17 -0.23
C SER A 66 -26.05 7.39 -1.28
N SER A 67 -27.38 7.51 -1.24
CA SER A 67 -28.31 6.82 -2.16
C SER A 67 -27.93 6.98 -3.65
N SER A 68 -27.32 8.12 -3.99
CA SER A 68 -26.81 8.41 -5.33
C SER A 68 -25.61 7.54 -5.73
N GLU A 69 -24.68 7.28 -4.81
CA GLU A 69 -23.47 6.49 -5.09
C GLU A 69 -23.77 5.00 -5.18
N ARG A 70 -24.71 4.49 -4.37
CA ARG A 70 -25.22 3.13 -4.51
C ARG A 70 -25.90 2.93 -5.87
N SER A 71 -26.71 3.90 -6.32
CA SER A 71 -27.36 3.88 -7.63
C SER A 71 -26.36 3.91 -8.79
N GLN A 72 -25.31 4.73 -8.71
CA GLN A 72 -24.26 4.77 -9.75
C GLN A 72 -23.44 3.48 -9.81
N MET A 73 -23.10 2.89 -8.65
CA MET A 73 -22.42 1.60 -8.63
C MET A 73 -23.31 0.47 -9.15
N GLU A 74 -24.60 0.48 -8.84
CA GLU A 74 -25.55 -0.52 -9.32
C GLU A 74 -25.76 -0.42 -10.84
N LEU A 75 -25.87 0.79 -11.38
CA LEU A 75 -25.90 1.03 -12.83
C LEU A 75 -24.58 0.62 -13.50
N GLY A 76 -23.43 0.88 -12.85
CA GLY A 76 -22.12 0.42 -13.31
C GLY A 76 -22.03 -1.11 -13.36
N ARG A 77 -22.62 -1.80 -12.37
CA ARG A 77 -22.65 -3.26 -12.28
C ARG A 77 -23.60 -3.88 -13.32
N LYS A 78 -24.75 -3.24 -13.57
CA LYS A 78 -25.71 -3.61 -14.63
C LYS A 78 -25.14 -3.36 -16.03
N MET A 79 -24.42 -2.26 -16.25
CA MET A 79 -23.72 -2.01 -17.52
C MET A 79 -22.52 -2.95 -17.74
N ALA A 80 -21.86 -3.40 -16.68
CA ALA A 80 -20.75 -4.34 -16.73
C ALA A 80 -21.18 -5.82 -16.82
N GLY A 81 -22.49 -6.11 -16.81
CA GLY A 81 -23.03 -7.47 -16.97
C GLY A 81 -22.70 -8.43 -15.81
N MET A 82 -22.49 -7.89 -14.60
CA MET A 82 -22.02 -8.62 -13.42
C MET A 82 -23.09 -8.79 -12.33
N ASP A 83 -24.37 -8.59 -12.66
CA ASP A 83 -25.47 -8.83 -11.74
C ASP A 83 -25.82 -10.33 -11.69
N MET A 84 -25.50 -10.96 -10.56
CA MET A 84 -25.74 -12.38 -10.24
C MET A 84 -26.91 -12.50 -9.24
N THR A 85 -28.01 -11.79 -9.51
CA THR A 85 -29.21 -11.83 -8.67
C THR A 85 -30.46 -11.94 -9.55
N ASP A 86 -30.55 -13.02 -10.33
CA ASP A 86 -31.80 -13.52 -10.91
C ASP A 86 -31.96 -14.97 -10.44
N GLY A 87 -32.53 -15.10 -9.25
CA GLY A 87 -33.03 -16.35 -8.68
C GLY A 87 -34.52 -16.18 -8.39
N GLY A 88 -35.34 -16.99 -9.08
CA GLY A 88 -36.80 -17.05 -8.98
C GLY A 88 -37.39 -17.38 -10.35
N GLU A 89 -37.32 -18.64 -10.79
CA GLU A 89 -38.36 -19.68 -10.62
C GLU A 89 -39.56 -19.55 -11.58
N GLU A 90 -39.97 -20.72 -12.10
CA GLU A 90 -41.13 -21.02 -12.97
C GLU A 90 -40.90 -20.77 -14.49
N GLU A 91 -40.86 -21.77 -15.37
CA GLU A 91 -41.81 -22.87 -15.53
C GLU A 91 -41.08 -24.12 -16.09
N GLU A 92 -40.98 -25.17 -15.28
CA GLU A 92 -40.56 -26.50 -15.72
C GLU A 92 -41.72 -27.13 -16.50
N GLU A 93 -41.65 -27.13 -17.84
CA GLU A 93 -42.49 -28.04 -18.62
C GLU A 93 -42.07 -29.47 -18.33
N GLU A 94 -42.93 -30.18 -17.60
CA GLU A 94 -42.85 -31.58 -17.24
C GLU A 94 -42.91 -32.46 -18.52
N TYR A 95 -41.80 -32.57 -19.24
CA TYR A 95 -41.64 -33.62 -20.24
C TYR A 95 -41.50 -34.94 -19.49
N LYS A 96 -42.50 -35.83 -19.60
CA LYS A 96 -42.39 -37.22 -19.12
C LYS A 96 -41.57 -38.03 -20.14
N PRO A 97 -40.25 -38.28 -19.93
CA PRO A 97 -39.58 -39.28 -20.73
C PRO A 97 -40.16 -40.65 -20.36
N LYS A 98 -40.69 -41.35 -21.36
CA LYS A 98 -41.07 -42.76 -21.27
C LYS A 98 -39.94 -43.54 -20.60
N VAL A 99 -40.23 -44.10 -19.44
CA VAL A 99 -39.35 -44.99 -18.66
C VAL A 99 -38.90 -46.14 -19.57
N LYS A 100 -37.70 -46.01 -20.15
CA LYS A 100 -36.90 -47.16 -20.57
C LYS A 100 -35.94 -47.42 -19.42
N GLY A 101 -36.06 -48.61 -18.85
CA GLY A 101 -35.53 -48.99 -17.55
C GLY A 101 -34.11 -48.50 -17.27
N THR A 102 -33.93 -48.02 -16.05
CA THR A 102 -32.65 -47.78 -15.39
C THR A 102 -31.89 -49.10 -15.24
N GLY A 103 -31.29 -49.56 -16.33
CA GLY A 103 -30.18 -50.48 -16.28
C GLY A 103 -28.98 -49.71 -15.75
N PHE A 104 -28.71 -49.80 -14.45
CA PHE A 104 -27.37 -49.55 -13.93
C PHE A 104 -26.45 -50.59 -14.57
N ALA A 105 -25.95 -50.29 -15.76
CA ALA A 105 -24.92 -51.06 -16.41
C ALA A 105 -23.66 -50.87 -15.57
N SER A 106 -23.40 -51.85 -14.70
CA SER A 106 -22.09 -52.07 -14.13
C SER A 106 -21.08 -52.06 -15.28
N GLN A 107 -20.39 -50.93 -15.47
CA GLN A 107 -19.28 -50.87 -16.39
C GLN A 107 -18.19 -51.74 -15.78
N ASN A 108 -18.05 -52.95 -16.31
CA ASN A 108 -16.96 -53.84 -15.97
C ASN A 108 -15.65 -53.11 -16.34
N PRO A 109 -14.76 -52.80 -15.38
CA PRO A 109 -13.50 -52.12 -15.65
C PRO A 109 -12.53 -52.96 -16.51
N ASN A 110 -12.85 -54.25 -16.74
CA ASN A 110 -12.16 -55.11 -17.69
C ASN A 110 -12.80 -55.15 -19.10
N ASP A 111 -13.90 -54.45 -19.36
CA ASP A 111 -14.46 -54.32 -20.73
C ASP A 111 -13.73 -53.21 -21.51
N VAL A 112 -12.38 -53.25 -21.44
CA VAL A 112 -11.50 -52.41 -22.23
C VAL A 112 -11.52 -53.00 -23.64
N LYS A 113 -12.50 -52.60 -24.44
CA LYS A 113 -12.52 -52.92 -25.88
C LYS A 113 -11.16 -52.54 -26.44
N GLN A 114 -10.39 -53.54 -26.87
CA GLN A 114 -9.06 -53.30 -27.40
C GLN A 114 -9.19 -52.41 -28.62
N VAL A 115 -8.86 -51.13 -28.45
CA VAL A 115 -8.70 -50.20 -29.55
C VAL A 115 -7.49 -50.71 -30.31
N HIS A 116 -7.70 -51.43 -31.41
CA HIS A 116 -6.60 -51.85 -32.26
C HIS A 116 -5.85 -50.59 -32.69
N GLY A 117 -4.63 -50.43 -32.19
CA GLY A 117 -3.80 -49.27 -32.48
C GLY A 117 -3.62 -49.10 -33.98
N VAL A 118 -3.72 -47.86 -34.44
CA VAL A 118 -3.41 -47.49 -35.83
C VAL A 118 -2.00 -47.99 -36.13
N LYS A 119 -1.85 -48.88 -37.12
CA LYS A 119 -0.54 -49.46 -37.41
C LYS A 119 0.33 -48.38 -38.03
N LEU A 120 1.63 -48.38 -37.74
CA LEU A 120 2.59 -47.41 -38.28
C LEU A 120 2.58 -47.33 -39.83
N LYS A 121 2.14 -48.41 -40.48
CA LYS A 121 1.95 -48.49 -41.94
C LYS A 121 0.78 -47.63 -42.44
N ASP A 122 -0.25 -47.46 -41.63
CA ASP A 122 -1.45 -46.69 -41.95
C ASP A 122 -1.23 -45.18 -41.76
N MET A 123 -0.25 -44.77 -40.94
CA MET A 123 0.15 -43.36 -40.80
C MET A 123 0.92 -42.80 -42.01
N LYS A 124 1.60 -43.66 -42.79
CA LYS A 124 2.33 -43.24 -44.01
C LYS A 124 1.40 -42.97 -45.19
N ASN A 125 0.16 -43.43 -45.14
CA ASN A 125 -0.84 -43.27 -46.20
C ASN A 125 -1.93 -42.25 -45.81
N ALA A 126 -1.62 -41.32 -44.89
CA ALA A 126 -2.52 -40.21 -44.60
C ALA A 126 -2.75 -39.39 -45.89
N PRO A 127 -4.01 -39.02 -46.21
CA PRO A 127 -4.29 -38.19 -47.37
C PRO A 127 -3.45 -36.90 -47.29
N PRO A 128 -2.90 -36.42 -48.42
CA PRO A 128 -2.10 -35.20 -48.40
C PRO A 128 -2.93 -34.08 -47.80
N GLN A 129 -2.43 -33.50 -46.69
CA GLN A 129 -3.12 -32.41 -46.00
C GLN A 129 -3.56 -31.35 -47.00
N THR A 130 -4.81 -30.93 -46.86
CA THR A 130 -5.33 -29.85 -47.70
C THR A 130 -4.48 -28.60 -47.48
N ARG A 131 -4.38 -27.70 -48.47
CA ARG A 131 -3.58 -26.46 -48.34
C ARG A 131 -3.91 -25.71 -47.04
N LYS A 132 -5.19 -25.69 -46.67
CA LYS A 132 -5.69 -25.07 -45.44
C LYS A 132 -5.19 -25.77 -44.17
N GLU A 133 -5.11 -27.10 -44.17
CA GLU A 133 -4.55 -27.87 -43.06
C GLU A 133 -3.04 -27.68 -42.92
N ARG A 134 -2.30 -27.55 -44.03
CA ARG A 134 -0.86 -27.25 -43.99
C ARG A 134 -0.59 -25.86 -43.43
N GLU A 135 -1.32 -24.85 -43.91
CA GLU A 135 -1.19 -23.48 -43.40
C GLU A 135 -1.59 -23.39 -41.91
N ALA A 136 -2.60 -24.16 -41.47
CA ALA A 136 -2.97 -24.25 -40.05
C ALA A 136 -1.87 -24.93 -39.21
N ALA A 137 -1.32 -26.06 -39.68
CA ALA A 137 -0.24 -26.78 -39.01
C ALA A 137 1.05 -25.95 -38.92
N GLU A 138 1.40 -25.21 -39.99
CA GLU A 138 2.55 -24.31 -39.99
C GLU A 138 2.35 -23.12 -39.04
N LYS A 139 1.12 -22.57 -38.98
CA LYS A 139 0.78 -21.51 -38.03
C LYS A 139 0.86 -21.99 -36.58
N GLU A 140 0.40 -23.20 -36.31
CA GLU A 140 0.51 -23.83 -35.00
C GLU A 140 1.97 -24.11 -34.62
N ALA A 141 2.75 -24.69 -35.54
CA ALA A 141 4.18 -24.93 -35.33
C ALA A 141 4.97 -23.63 -35.13
N ALA A 142 4.62 -22.55 -35.84
CA ALA A 142 5.22 -21.23 -35.64
C ALA A 142 4.86 -20.64 -34.26
N ALA A 143 3.61 -20.79 -33.82
CA ALA A 143 3.18 -20.37 -32.49
C ALA A 143 3.86 -21.20 -31.38
N GLU A 144 4.04 -22.50 -31.57
CA GLU A 144 4.81 -23.35 -30.67
C GLU A 144 6.27 -22.96 -30.61
N ARG A 145 6.93 -22.73 -31.74
CA ARG A 145 8.33 -22.24 -31.77
C ARG A 145 8.48 -20.89 -31.10
N TYR A 146 7.50 -20.00 -31.26
CA TYR A 146 7.48 -18.73 -30.55
C TYR A 146 7.32 -18.95 -29.04
N ARG A 147 6.37 -19.79 -28.61
CA ARG A 147 6.17 -20.17 -27.20
C ARG A 147 7.41 -20.80 -26.58
N GLN A 148 8.08 -21.71 -27.29
CA GLN A 148 9.33 -22.33 -26.87
C GLN A 148 10.45 -21.29 -26.73
N ARG A 149 10.61 -20.39 -27.70
CA ARG A 149 11.62 -19.30 -27.60
C ARG A 149 11.30 -18.32 -26.48
N HIS A 150 10.03 -18.04 -26.23
CA HIS A 150 9.60 -17.16 -25.16
C HIS A 150 9.84 -17.80 -23.79
N ALA A 151 9.50 -19.08 -23.64
CA ALA A 151 9.80 -19.86 -22.43
C ALA A 151 11.31 -20.02 -22.19
N ALA A 152 12.10 -20.17 -23.25
CA ALA A 152 13.56 -20.18 -23.18
C ALA A 152 14.18 -18.78 -22.95
N GLY A 153 13.36 -17.74 -22.89
CA GLY A 153 13.80 -16.36 -22.66
C GLY A 153 14.60 -15.70 -23.80
N LEU A 154 14.50 -16.27 -25.00
CA LEU A 154 15.20 -15.79 -26.19
C LEU A 154 14.42 -14.68 -26.92
N THR A 155 13.14 -14.48 -26.60
CA THR A 155 12.33 -13.38 -27.17
C THR A 155 12.70 -12.05 -26.54
N GLU A 156 12.68 -10.98 -27.35
CA GLU A 156 12.94 -9.62 -26.84
C GLU A 156 11.90 -9.16 -25.82
N GLU A 157 10.65 -9.61 -25.97
CA GLU A 157 9.57 -9.33 -25.02
C GLU A 157 9.88 -9.92 -23.64
N TYR A 158 10.31 -11.19 -23.58
CA TYR A 158 10.71 -11.81 -22.31
C TYR A 158 11.87 -11.06 -21.66
N LYS A 159 12.89 -10.68 -22.46
CA LYS A 159 14.03 -9.91 -21.94
C LYS A 159 13.60 -8.58 -21.34
N LYS A 160 12.75 -7.82 -22.05
CA LYS A 160 12.21 -6.53 -21.56
C LYS A 160 11.38 -6.70 -20.30
N ASP A 161 10.56 -7.74 -20.22
CA ASP A 161 9.75 -7.98 -19.03
C ASP A 161 10.60 -8.44 -17.83
N MET A 162 11.65 -9.23 -18.07
CA MET A 162 12.64 -9.57 -17.05
C MET A 162 13.44 -8.35 -16.58
N GLU A 163 13.80 -7.43 -17.48
CA GLU A 163 14.46 -6.17 -17.13
C GLU A 163 13.57 -5.29 -16.24
N LYS A 164 12.28 -5.13 -16.59
CA LYS A 164 11.31 -4.43 -15.74
C LYS A 164 11.17 -5.08 -14.37
N LEU A 165 11.07 -6.41 -14.32
CA LEU A 165 11.00 -7.15 -13.05
C LEU A 165 12.27 -6.97 -12.21
N ALA A 166 13.45 -6.95 -12.85
CA ALA A 166 14.72 -6.69 -12.18
C ALA A 166 14.77 -5.26 -11.62
N GLU A 167 14.30 -4.26 -12.37
CA GLU A 167 14.21 -2.87 -11.90
C GLU A 167 13.27 -2.75 -10.69
N VAL A 168 12.10 -3.40 -10.73
CA VAL A 168 11.15 -3.43 -9.61
C VAL A 168 11.79 -4.09 -8.38
N LYS A 169 12.49 -5.21 -8.55
CA LYS A 169 13.22 -5.87 -7.46
C LYS A 169 14.30 -4.96 -6.87
N ARG A 170 15.06 -4.25 -7.71
CA ARG A 170 16.06 -3.28 -7.25
C ARG A 170 15.41 -2.15 -6.46
N ARG A 171 14.32 -1.57 -6.97
CA ARG A 171 13.59 -0.49 -6.27
C ARG A 171 13.04 -0.94 -4.92
N ARG A 172 12.52 -2.18 -4.83
CA ARG A 172 12.06 -2.76 -3.55
C ARG A 172 13.23 -2.96 -2.58
N ALA A 173 14.33 -3.56 -3.04
CA ALA A 173 15.52 -3.76 -2.21
C ALA A 173 16.12 -2.44 -1.71
N GLU A 174 16.19 -1.41 -2.56
CA GLU A 174 16.65 -0.07 -2.16
C GLU A 174 15.70 0.59 -1.16
N ALA A 175 14.39 0.42 -1.32
CA ALA A 175 13.39 0.93 -0.37
C ALA A 175 13.49 0.22 0.98
N GLU A 176 13.64 -1.11 0.99
CA GLU A 176 13.84 -1.91 2.19
C GLU A 176 15.15 -1.56 2.90
N ALA A 177 16.24 -1.36 2.15
CA ALA A 177 17.52 -0.92 2.69
C ALA A 177 17.41 0.48 3.34
N LYS A 178 16.78 1.44 2.65
CA LYS A 178 16.53 2.80 3.19
C LYS A 178 15.60 2.76 4.40
N ALA A 179 14.60 1.89 4.41
CA ALA A 179 13.70 1.72 5.56
C ALA A 179 14.44 1.12 6.76
N ALA A 180 15.29 0.12 6.54
CA ALA A 180 16.11 -0.47 7.59
C ALA A 180 17.13 0.52 8.16
N GLU A 181 17.77 1.32 7.32
CA GLU A 181 18.69 2.39 7.75
C GLU A 181 17.96 3.46 8.57
N LYS A 182 16.80 3.94 8.09
CA LYS A 182 15.96 4.89 8.85
C LYS A 182 15.52 4.32 10.19
N LYS A 183 15.11 3.04 10.25
CA LYS A 183 14.76 2.38 11.52
C LYS A 183 15.93 2.32 12.48
N LYS A 184 17.14 1.97 12.01
CA LYS A 184 18.35 1.98 12.85
C LYS A 184 18.68 3.37 13.38
N MET A 185 18.62 4.40 12.53
CA MET A 185 18.84 5.78 12.96
C MET A 185 17.78 6.24 13.97
N GLN A 186 16.51 5.85 13.78
CA GLN A 186 15.44 6.14 14.73
C GLN A 186 15.63 5.41 16.06
N GLU A 187 16.04 4.15 16.05
CA GLU A 187 16.36 3.39 17.27
C GLU A 187 17.56 3.97 18.02
N GLU A 188 18.62 4.38 17.32
CA GLU A 188 19.77 5.05 17.92
C GLU A 188 19.40 6.42 18.50
N ALA A 189 18.61 7.21 17.78
CA ALA A 189 18.11 8.49 18.27
C ALA A 189 17.19 8.31 19.49
N GLN A 190 16.32 7.30 19.48
CA GLN A 190 15.44 6.99 20.60
C GLN A 190 16.24 6.56 21.83
N LYS A 191 17.24 5.69 21.66
CA LYS A 191 18.16 5.30 22.75
C LYS A 191 18.89 6.52 23.33
N ALA A 192 19.39 7.41 22.47
CA ALA A 192 20.05 8.64 22.94
C ALA A 192 19.09 9.55 23.72
N ILE A 193 17.83 9.68 23.29
CA ILE A 193 16.80 10.44 24.02
C ILE A 193 16.50 9.77 25.37
N ASP A 194 16.37 8.45 25.41
CA ASP A 194 16.07 7.71 26.63
C ASP A 194 17.22 7.77 27.64
N ASP A 195 18.47 7.72 27.17
CA ASP A 195 19.66 7.89 28.00
C ASP A 195 19.77 9.33 28.54
N GLN A 196 19.46 10.34 27.74
CA GLN A 196 19.38 11.73 28.20
C GLN A 196 18.29 11.92 29.27
N LYS A 197 17.11 11.30 29.08
CA LYS A 197 16.02 11.33 30.07
C LYS A 197 16.42 10.64 31.37
N LYS A 198 17.09 9.48 31.31
CA LYS A 198 17.60 8.78 32.48
C LYS A 198 18.67 9.59 33.22
N ALA A 199 19.60 10.22 32.49
CA ALA A 199 20.61 11.10 33.09
C ALA A 199 19.95 12.31 33.78
N HIS A 200 18.91 12.90 33.17
CA HIS A 200 18.16 13.99 33.78
C HIS A 200 17.39 13.55 35.02
N GLN A 201 16.76 12.36 35.00
CA GLN A 201 16.07 11.79 36.17
C GLN A 201 17.03 11.39 37.29
N GLN A 202 18.23 10.91 36.97
CA GLN A 202 19.25 10.59 37.98
C GLN A 202 19.82 11.86 38.62
N ASN A 203 20.03 12.93 37.84
CA ASN A 203 20.41 14.23 38.40
C ASN A 203 19.31 14.81 39.30
N GLU A 204 18.03 14.70 38.90
CA GLU A 204 16.90 15.14 39.73
C GLU A 204 16.71 14.26 40.98
N ALA A 205 16.87 12.94 40.88
CA ALA A 205 16.80 12.03 42.04
C ALA A 205 17.99 12.18 43.00
N SER A 206 19.19 12.52 42.49
CA SER A 206 20.36 12.84 43.33
C SER A 206 20.26 14.20 44.02
N LYS A 207 19.38 15.10 43.55
CA LYS A 207 19.00 16.33 44.28
C LYS A 207 18.04 16.05 45.44
N ASP A 208 17.28 14.96 45.40
CA ASP A 208 16.21 14.68 46.38
C ASP A 208 16.61 13.60 47.43
N ALA A 209 17.67 12.84 47.20
CA ALA A 209 18.13 11.75 48.09
C ALA A 209 19.41 12.07 48.90
N GLY A 210 19.80 13.34 49.00
CA GLY A 210 20.87 13.82 49.87
C GLY A 210 20.31 14.68 51.01
N SER A 211 20.29 14.13 52.23
CA SER A 211 19.95 14.83 53.46
C SER A 211 20.68 16.17 53.61
N ASP A 212 19.90 17.21 53.91
CA ASP A 212 20.19 18.64 54.05
C ASP A 212 20.55 19.39 52.77
N GLY A 213 19.59 19.45 51.83
CA GLY A 213 19.63 20.09 50.50
C GLY A 213 19.77 21.62 50.46
N ILE A 214 20.68 22.18 51.27
CA ILE A 214 21.12 23.57 51.18
C ILE A 214 22.63 23.54 50.92
N GLU A 215 23.08 24.10 49.81
CA GLU A 215 24.51 24.13 49.45
C GLU A 215 25.33 24.86 50.52
N LYS A 216 26.47 24.29 50.92
CA LYS A 216 27.41 24.89 51.89
C LYS A 216 27.96 26.18 51.31
N LEU A 217 27.67 27.32 51.95
CA LEU A 217 28.14 28.62 51.47
C LEU A 217 29.57 28.90 51.95
N ASP A 218 30.42 29.34 51.02
CA ASP A 218 31.79 29.75 51.34
C ASP A 218 31.83 30.98 52.24
N LYS A 219 32.78 31.01 53.18
CA LYS A 219 32.99 32.13 54.12
C LYS A 219 33.15 33.50 53.42
N ILE A 220 33.75 33.50 52.22
CA ILE A 220 33.94 34.71 51.41
C ILE A 220 32.62 35.16 50.78
N ALA A 221 31.82 34.21 50.27
CA ALA A 221 30.51 34.48 49.69
C ALA A 221 29.57 35.07 50.76
N ILE A 222 29.53 34.46 51.95
CA ILE A 222 28.72 34.91 53.09
C ILE A 222 29.01 36.37 53.47
N LYS A 223 30.29 36.77 53.50
CA LYS A 223 30.70 38.15 53.83
C LYS A 223 30.38 39.17 52.73
N LYS A 224 30.24 38.72 51.48
CA LYS A 224 29.92 39.58 50.32
C LYS A 224 28.43 39.65 50.01
N MET A 225 27.60 38.81 50.63
CA MET A 225 26.16 38.81 50.41
C MET A 225 25.49 40.10 50.91
N LYS A 226 24.49 40.54 50.15
CA LYS A 226 23.63 41.65 50.54
C LYS A 226 22.73 41.25 51.73
N PRO A 227 22.30 42.18 52.59
CA PRO A 227 21.45 41.87 53.73
C PRO A 227 20.13 41.15 53.39
N ALA A 228 19.57 41.37 52.19
CA ALA A 228 18.39 40.65 51.71
C ALA A 228 18.70 39.16 51.47
N LEU A 229 19.79 38.88 50.74
CA LEU A 229 20.25 37.51 50.45
C LEU A 229 20.66 36.76 51.73
N LEU A 230 21.25 37.46 52.71
CA LEU A 230 21.55 36.89 54.02
C LEU A 230 20.27 36.43 54.75
N LYS A 231 19.16 37.18 54.64
CA LYS A 231 17.89 36.79 55.26
C LYS A 231 17.25 35.61 54.54
N GLU A 232 17.31 35.56 53.22
CA GLU A 232 16.82 34.43 52.43
C GLU A 232 17.61 33.15 52.76
N ALA A 233 18.95 33.24 52.77
CA ALA A 233 19.82 32.14 53.14
C ALA A 233 19.59 31.64 54.59
N LEU A 234 19.31 32.55 55.54
CA LEU A 234 18.94 32.19 56.91
C LEU A 234 17.54 31.57 56.99
N LYS A 235 16.57 32.07 56.22
CA LYS A 235 15.19 31.55 56.16
C LYS A 235 15.16 30.15 55.58
N GLU A 236 15.90 29.89 54.51
CA GLU A 236 16.07 28.55 53.91
C GLU A 236 16.66 27.56 54.92
N ARG A 237 17.59 28.02 55.77
CA ARG A 237 18.24 27.21 56.82
C ARG A 237 17.44 27.15 58.13
N GLY A 238 16.25 27.76 58.19
CA GLY A 238 15.40 27.78 59.40
C GLY A 238 15.97 28.58 60.58
N LEU A 239 16.88 29.54 60.33
CA LEU A 239 17.51 30.39 61.35
C LEU A 239 16.79 31.74 61.49
N ASP A 240 16.99 32.41 62.63
CA ASP A 240 16.40 33.73 62.91
C ASP A 240 16.97 34.84 61.99
N ILE A 241 16.05 35.57 61.35
CA ILE A 241 16.31 36.65 60.38
C ILE A 241 16.41 38.05 61.01
N GLN A 242 16.22 38.18 62.33
CA GLN A 242 16.24 39.47 63.01
C GLN A 242 17.66 39.97 63.31
N GLY A 243 17.88 41.27 63.13
CA GLY A 243 19.12 41.97 63.51
C GLY A 243 19.82 42.74 62.38
N ASN A 244 20.97 43.33 62.72
CA ASN A 244 21.85 44.03 61.78
C ASN A 244 22.61 43.02 60.88
N ALA A 245 23.07 43.45 59.71
CA ALA A 245 23.80 42.64 58.74
C ALA A 245 24.94 41.83 59.36
N LYS A 246 25.74 42.42 60.25
CA LYS A 246 26.83 41.71 60.94
C LYS A 246 26.35 40.53 61.80
N ALA A 247 25.17 40.65 62.42
CA ALA A 247 24.58 39.57 63.22
C ALA A 247 24.07 38.43 62.33
N LEU A 248 23.47 38.77 61.18
CA LEU A 248 23.02 37.80 60.18
C LEU A 248 24.21 37.04 59.57
N THR A 249 25.28 37.74 59.20
CA THR A 249 26.52 37.13 58.69
C THR A 249 27.14 36.18 59.72
N LYS A 250 27.19 36.58 61.00
CA LYS A 250 27.74 35.74 62.07
C LYS A 250 26.92 34.46 62.26
N ARG A 251 25.59 34.56 62.34
CA ARG A 251 24.70 33.38 62.46
C ARG A 251 24.89 32.39 61.31
N LEU A 252 24.97 32.90 60.07
CA LEU A 252 25.18 32.06 58.90
C LEU A 252 26.56 31.38 58.93
N LEU A 253 27.61 32.11 59.35
CA LEU A 253 28.95 31.55 59.52
C LEU A 253 29.01 30.50 60.63
N ASP A 254 28.36 30.74 61.76
CA ASP A 254 28.33 29.81 62.90
C ASP A 254 27.59 28.52 62.53
N TYR A 255 26.49 28.61 61.77
CA TYR A 255 25.76 27.44 61.25
C TYR A 255 26.59 26.63 60.25
N GLU A 256 27.23 27.28 59.28
CA GLU A 256 28.08 26.58 58.29
C GLU A 256 29.39 26.04 58.90
N ALA A 257 29.79 26.53 60.07
CA ALA A 257 30.91 26.00 60.84
C ALA A 257 30.52 24.81 61.73
N ALA A 258 29.25 24.72 62.14
CA ALA A 258 28.70 23.62 62.93
C ALA A 258 28.22 22.43 62.06
N ARG A 259 28.24 22.60 60.74
CA ARG A 259 27.87 21.62 59.71
C ARG A 259 29.09 20.98 59.07
#